data_AF-A0A2V9MYY0-F1
#
_entry.id   AF-A0A2V9MYY0-F1
#
_cell.length_a   1.000
_cell.length_b   1.000
_cell.length_c   1.000
_cell.angle_alpha   90.00
_cell.angle_beta   90.00
_cell.angle_gamma   90.00
#
_symmetry.space_group_name_H-M   'P 1'
#
loop_
_entity.id
_entity.type
_entity.pdbx_description
1 polymer ?
#
loop_
_entity_poly.entity_id
_entity_poly.type
_entity_poly.pdbx_seq_one_letter_code
_entity_poly.pdbx_strand_id
1 'polypeptide(L)'
;MAKQDGNDFCWSWNSVSRRRFLRMLSAGGAGLVARSPKISWAATEGLRSSFEEIPSSASGILWVHTSGRSPMAHLPETVGAGCAFLDYDNDGWMDIYLVNSGPCDFYSPPQGLRNALYRNNRDGTFSDVTLKAG
;
A
#
# COMPACT_ATOMS: atom_id res chain seq x y z
N MET A 1 13.10 41.30 30.63
CA MET A 1 13.52 40.64 31.89
C MET A 1 12.49 39.54 32.19
N ALA A 2 12.96 38.29 32.33
CA ALA A 2 12.32 37.03 32.76
C ALA A 2 10.77 36.92 32.81
N LYS A 3 10.11 36.09 31.99
CA LYS A 3 9.79 34.64 32.17
C LYS A 3 8.83 34.34 33.35
N GLN A 4 7.67 33.74 32.99
CA GLN A 4 7.11 32.46 33.50
C GLN A 4 7.07 32.25 35.04
N ASP A 5 5.98 31.85 35.71
CA ASP A 5 4.95 30.86 35.39
C ASP A 5 3.69 31.07 36.26
N GLY A 6 2.52 30.88 35.66
CA GLY A 6 1.24 30.76 36.36
C GLY A 6 0.69 29.35 36.20
N ASN A 7 0.14 28.84 37.31
CA ASN A 7 -0.75 27.69 37.45
C ASN A 7 -0.14 26.37 37.93
N ASP A 8 0.09 26.33 39.25
CA ASP A 8 -0.11 25.14 40.08
C ASP A 8 -1.57 24.70 40.02
N PHE A 9 -1.92 23.78 39.11
CA PHE A 9 -3.15 22.97 39.20
C PHE A 9 -2.90 21.58 38.59
N CYS A 10 -2.11 20.76 39.29
CA CYS A 10 -1.95 19.34 38.97
C CYS A 10 -3.10 18.55 39.61
N TRP A 11 -4.02 18.07 38.79
CA TRP A 11 -5.09 17.13 39.14
C TRP A 11 -4.49 15.80 39.63
N SER A 12 -4.76 15.46 40.90
CA SER A 12 -4.49 14.13 41.47
C SER A 12 -5.49 13.12 40.90
N TRP A 13 -5.05 12.31 39.93
CA TRP A 13 -5.74 11.07 39.58
C TRP A 13 -5.16 9.92 40.40
N ASN A 14 -6.02 9.28 41.20
CA ASN A 14 -5.74 8.02 41.88
C ASN A 14 -5.39 6.93 40.86
N SER A 15 -4.11 6.74 40.55
CA SER A 15 -3.67 5.62 39.73
C SER A 15 -3.59 4.36 40.59
N VAL A 16 -4.45 3.37 40.35
CA VAL A 16 -4.23 2.01 40.85
C VAL A 16 -3.02 1.45 40.09
N SER A 17 -1.89 1.24 40.76
CA SER A 17 -0.70 0.72 40.11
C SER A 17 -0.85 -0.77 39.75
N ARG A 18 -0.23 -1.19 38.65
CA ARG A 18 -0.22 -2.60 38.17
C ARG A 18 0.09 -3.63 39.27
N ARG A 19 0.96 -3.27 40.22
CA ARG A 19 1.34 -4.14 41.34
C ARG A 19 0.21 -4.33 42.36
N ARG A 20 -0.72 -3.38 42.48
CA ARG A 20 -1.88 -3.48 43.37
C ARG A 20 -3.00 -4.33 42.76
N PHE A 21 -3.17 -4.26 41.44
CA PHE A 21 -4.12 -5.07 40.69
C PHE A 21 -3.82 -6.58 40.78
N LEU A 22 -2.55 -6.99 40.63
CA LEU A 22 -2.17 -8.41 40.64
C LEU A 22 -2.32 -9.08 42.01
N ARG A 23 -2.29 -8.32 43.11
CA ARG A 23 -2.50 -8.86 44.47
C ARG A 23 -3.97 -9.14 44.78
N MET A 24 -4.91 -8.53 44.07
CA MET A 24 -6.35 -8.79 44.27
C MET A 24 -6.81 -10.12 43.66
N LEU A 25 -6.05 -10.71 42.73
CA LEU A 25 -6.39 -11.99 42.10
C LEU A 25 -6.04 -13.23 42.95
N SER A 26 -5.25 -13.07 44.01
CA SER A 26 -4.75 -14.21 44.82
C SER A 26 -5.58 -14.50 46.10
N ALA A 27 -6.66 -13.77 46.36
CA ALA A 27 -7.44 -13.87 47.61
C ALA A 27 -8.94 -14.19 47.41
N GLY A 28 -9.30 -14.93 46.34
CA GLY A 28 -10.69 -15.29 46.04
C GLY A 28 -10.82 -16.70 45.48
N GLY A 29 -10.46 -17.71 46.27
CA GLY A 29 -10.77 -19.11 45.96
C GLY A 29 -12.21 -19.47 46.33
N ALA A 30 -12.81 -20.31 45.49
CA ALA A 30 -14.07 -21.06 45.63
C ALA A 30 -15.38 -20.33 45.27
N GLY A 31 -15.97 -20.78 44.15
CA GLY A 31 -17.40 -20.65 43.88
C GLY A 31 -17.74 -19.82 42.65
N LEU A 32 -17.76 -20.48 41.48
CA LEU A 32 -18.69 -20.29 40.35
C LEU A 32 -18.06 -21.00 39.15
N VAL A 33 -18.62 -22.15 38.75
CA VAL A 33 -18.44 -22.64 37.38
C VAL A 33 -19.23 -21.66 36.49
N ALA A 34 -18.63 -20.50 36.23
CA ALA A 34 -19.12 -19.61 35.21
C ALA A 34 -18.98 -20.38 33.89
N ARG A 35 -20.13 -20.71 33.28
CA ARG A 35 -20.17 -21.18 31.89
C ARG A 35 -19.27 -20.23 31.09
N SER A 36 -18.15 -20.74 30.58
CA SER A 36 -17.31 -19.97 29.66
C SER A 36 -18.24 -19.44 28.58
N PRO A 37 -18.29 -18.12 28.34
CA PRO A 37 -18.96 -17.65 27.14
C PRO A 37 -18.25 -18.35 25.99
N LYS A 38 -18.99 -19.17 25.24
CA LYS A 38 -18.50 -19.61 23.94
C LYS A 38 -18.31 -18.32 23.18
N ILE A 39 -17.06 -17.88 23.03
CA ILE A 39 -16.72 -16.85 22.07
C ILE A 39 -16.97 -17.55 20.72
N SER A 40 -18.21 -17.47 20.26
CA SER A 40 -18.49 -17.66 18.85
C SER A 40 -17.80 -16.50 18.16
N TRP A 41 -16.67 -16.79 17.52
CA TRP A 41 -16.25 -15.97 16.40
C TRP A 41 -17.47 -15.93 15.48
N ALA A 42 -18.11 -14.78 15.36
CA ALA A 42 -18.98 -14.58 14.23
C ALA A 42 -18.11 -14.87 13.01
N ALA A 43 -18.51 -15.83 12.19
CA ALA A 43 -17.93 -15.98 10.87
C ALA A 43 -18.00 -14.59 10.26
N THR A 44 -16.82 -14.02 9.95
CA THR A 44 -16.73 -12.77 9.22
C THR A 44 -17.62 -12.93 8.00
N GLU A 45 -18.80 -12.30 8.00
CA GLU A 45 -19.60 -12.20 6.80
C GLU A 45 -18.65 -11.68 5.72
N GLY A 46 -18.55 -12.43 4.62
CA GLY A 46 -17.46 -12.37 3.69
C GLY A 46 -17.05 -10.93 3.40
N LEU A 47 -15.86 -10.54 3.86
CA LEU A 47 -15.24 -9.29 3.49
C LEU A 47 -15.21 -9.26 1.96
N ARG A 48 -16.13 -8.51 1.34
CA ARG A 48 -15.99 -8.18 -0.08
C ARG A 48 -14.64 -7.48 -0.18
N SER A 49 -13.74 -8.05 -0.96
CA SER A 49 -12.45 -7.40 -1.19
C SER A 49 -12.71 -6.00 -1.71
N SER A 50 -12.12 -4.98 -1.08
CA SER A 50 -12.25 -3.60 -1.53
C SER A 50 -11.60 -3.37 -2.90
N PHE A 51 -10.81 -4.35 -3.36
CA PHE A 51 -10.11 -4.35 -4.63
C PHE A 51 -10.29 -5.69 -5.32
N GLU A 52 -10.38 -5.67 -6.64
CA GLU A 52 -10.38 -6.86 -7.48
C GLU A 52 -9.10 -6.89 -8.31
N GLU A 53 -8.52 -8.08 -8.46
CA GLU A 53 -7.42 -8.29 -9.38
C GLU A 53 -7.96 -8.37 -10.81
N ILE A 54 -7.52 -7.45 -11.67
CA ILE A 54 -7.83 -7.49 -13.10
C ILE A 54 -6.58 -7.99 -13.84
N PRO A 55 -6.63 -9.15 -14.50
CA PRO A 55 -5.47 -9.67 -15.22
C PRO A 55 -5.16 -8.79 -16.45
N SER A 56 -3.89 -8.78 -16.87
CA SER A 56 -3.45 -8.04 -18.06
C SER A 56 -4.21 -8.43 -19.33
N SER A 57 -4.64 -9.68 -19.44
CA SER A 57 -5.46 -10.19 -20.55
C SER A 57 -6.87 -9.58 -20.58
N ALA A 58 -7.40 -9.13 -19.44
CA ALA A 58 -8.70 -8.46 -19.36
C ALA A 58 -8.57 -6.94 -19.52
N SER A 59 -7.54 -6.32 -18.94
CA SER A 59 -7.35 -4.86 -19.03
C SER A 59 -6.69 -4.40 -20.32
N GLY A 60 -5.96 -5.27 -21.03
CA GLY A 60 -5.15 -4.89 -22.20
C GLY A 60 -3.80 -4.26 -21.86
N ILE A 61 -3.45 -4.11 -20.57
CA ILE A 61 -2.16 -3.58 -20.12
C ILE A 61 -1.13 -4.72 -20.12
N LEU A 62 -0.42 -4.87 -21.24
CA LEU A 62 0.55 -5.94 -21.47
C LEU A 62 2.01 -5.55 -21.15
N TRP A 63 2.27 -4.28 -20.86
CA TRP A 63 3.63 -3.77 -20.63
C TRP A 63 4.25 -4.34 -19.35
N VAL A 64 5.56 -4.61 -19.41
CA VAL A 64 6.34 -5.15 -18.29
C VAL A 64 7.59 -4.30 -18.08
N HIS A 65 7.78 -3.82 -16.86
CA HIS A 65 9.00 -3.13 -16.46
C HIS A 65 10.19 -4.09 -16.43
N THR A 66 11.34 -3.64 -16.94
CA THR A 66 12.60 -4.36 -16.82
C THR A 66 13.58 -3.52 -16.02
N SER A 67 13.92 -3.98 -14.80
CA SER A 67 14.83 -3.25 -13.90
C SER A 67 16.32 -3.46 -14.20
N GLY A 68 16.66 -4.40 -15.09
CA GLY A 68 18.07 -4.71 -15.41
C GLY A 68 18.84 -5.39 -14.27
N ARG A 69 18.12 -6.12 -13.40
CA ARG A 69 18.66 -6.77 -12.19
C ARG A 69 19.99 -7.51 -12.43
N SER A 70 20.97 -7.19 -11.61
CA SER A 70 22.31 -7.77 -11.58
C SER A 70 22.73 -8.11 -10.13
N PRO A 71 23.81 -8.89 -9.94
CA PRO A 71 24.35 -9.14 -8.60
C PRO A 71 24.87 -7.89 -7.88
N MET A 72 25.24 -6.84 -8.64
CA MET A 72 25.76 -5.59 -8.08
C MET A 72 24.65 -4.67 -7.56
N ALA A 73 23.38 -4.94 -7.91
CA ALA A 73 22.21 -4.22 -7.41
C ALA A 73 22.38 -2.70 -7.51
N HIS A 74 22.73 -2.20 -8.70
CA HIS A 74 22.91 -0.77 -8.91
C HIS A 74 21.63 0.01 -8.54
N LEU A 75 21.77 1.28 -8.17
CA LEU A 75 20.63 2.10 -7.74
C LEU A 75 19.43 2.02 -8.72
N PRO A 76 19.62 2.14 -10.06
CA PRO A 76 18.51 2.02 -11.01
C PRO A 76 17.80 0.67 -11.03
N GLU A 77 18.42 -0.40 -10.54
CA GLU A 77 17.81 -1.75 -10.49
C GLU A 77 16.93 -1.95 -9.25
N THR A 78 17.20 -1.18 -8.19
CA THR A 78 16.53 -1.30 -6.88
C THR A 78 15.39 -0.30 -6.72
N VAL A 79 15.33 0.73 -7.56
CA VAL A 79 14.21 1.65 -7.65
C VAL A 79 13.21 1.14 -8.70
N GLY A 80 11.91 1.23 -8.38
CA GLY A 80 10.86 0.88 -9.34
C GLY A 80 10.76 1.89 -10.48
N ALA A 81 10.09 1.48 -11.55
CA ALA A 81 9.67 2.38 -12.62
C ALA A 81 8.72 3.48 -12.12
N GLY A 82 8.71 4.60 -12.85
CA GLY A 82 7.70 5.63 -12.73
C GLY A 82 6.45 5.32 -13.58
N CYS A 83 5.34 5.93 -13.20
CA CYS A 83 4.15 6.03 -14.02
C CYS A 83 3.53 7.43 -13.89
N ALA A 84 2.65 7.78 -14.83
CA ALA A 84 1.82 8.97 -14.76
C ALA A 84 0.40 8.66 -15.22
N PHE A 85 -0.56 9.34 -14.59
CA PHE A 85 -1.93 9.42 -15.06
C PHE A 85 -2.15 10.80 -15.67
N LEU A 86 -2.64 10.83 -16.91
CA LEU A 86 -2.85 12.06 -17.68
C LEU A 86 -3.94 11.84 -18.71
N ASP A 87 -4.66 12.88 -19.09
CA ASP A 87 -5.56 12.87 -20.26
C ASP A 87 -4.72 13.26 -21.49
N TYR A 88 -4.22 12.28 -22.26
CA TYR A 88 -3.26 12.60 -23.33
C TYR A 88 -3.94 13.11 -24.61
N ASP A 89 -5.20 12.72 -24.86
CA ASP A 89 -5.98 13.12 -26.03
C ASP A 89 -7.12 14.11 -25.74
N ASN A 90 -7.18 14.62 -24.51
CA ASN A 90 -8.12 15.63 -24.03
C ASN A 90 -9.58 15.17 -24.20
N ASP A 91 -9.83 13.90 -23.93
CA ASP A 91 -11.14 13.26 -24.10
C ASP A 91 -11.94 13.15 -22.79
N GLY A 92 -11.37 13.66 -21.70
CA GLY A 92 -11.94 13.72 -20.36
C GLY A 92 -11.65 12.49 -19.49
N TRP A 93 -10.88 11.51 -19.98
CA TRP A 93 -10.54 10.29 -19.27
C TRP A 93 -9.04 10.20 -18.99
N MET A 94 -8.69 9.66 -17.83
CA MET A 94 -7.29 9.43 -17.48
C MET A 94 -6.74 8.22 -18.22
N ASP A 95 -5.66 8.45 -18.95
CA ASP A 95 -4.79 7.48 -19.59
C ASP A 95 -3.57 7.17 -18.70
N ILE A 96 -2.76 6.20 -19.12
CA ILE A 96 -1.62 5.72 -18.32
C ILE A 96 -0.33 5.79 -19.13
N TYR A 97 0.69 6.46 -18.58
CA TYR A 97 2.06 6.41 -19.07
C TYR A 97 2.93 5.56 -18.15
N LEU A 98 3.67 4.60 -18.70
CA LEU A 98 4.53 3.66 -17.98
C LEU A 98 5.98 3.80 -18.45
N VAL A 99 6.89 3.99 -17.51
CA VAL A 99 8.30 4.27 -17.80
C VAL A 99 9.13 3.00 -17.71
N ASN A 100 9.94 2.75 -18.73
CA ASN A 100 11.03 1.77 -18.65
C ASN A 100 12.38 2.49 -18.64
N SER A 101 13.38 1.80 -18.14
CA SER A 101 14.76 2.27 -18.22
C SER A 101 15.32 2.03 -19.63
N GLY A 102 16.50 2.59 -19.90
CA GLY A 102 17.24 2.37 -21.14
C GLY A 102 18.59 1.65 -20.91
N PRO A 103 19.34 1.39 -21.99
CA PRO A 103 20.73 0.95 -21.89
C PRO A 103 21.57 1.94 -21.06
N CYS A 104 22.52 1.43 -20.29
CA CYS A 104 23.49 2.21 -19.53
C CYS A 104 24.83 1.45 -19.40
N ASP A 105 25.83 2.07 -18.76
CA ASP A 105 27.21 1.56 -18.65
C ASP A 105 27.32 0.13 -18.11
N PHE A 106 26.35 -0.31 -17.30
CA PHE A 106 26.34 -1.62 -16.65
C PHE A 106 25.17 -2.52 -17.08
N TYR A 107 24.33 -2.06 -18.02
CA TYR A 107 23.19 -2.83 -18.49
C TYR A 107 22.92 -2.60 -19.98
N SER A 108 23.02 -3.67 -20.76
CA SER A 108 22.57 -3.72 -22.16
C SER A 108 21.37 -4.64 -22.27
N PRO A 109 20.15 -4.11 -22.50
CA PRO A 109 18.97 -4.93 -22.58
C PRO A 109 18.96 -5.78 -23.86
N PRO A 110 18.48 -7.05 -23.80
CA PRO A 110 18.45 -7.94 -24.96
C PRO A 110 17.49 -7.49 -26.07
N GLN A 111 16.49 -6.67 -25.72
CA GLN A 111 15.62 -5.98 -26.67
C GLN A 111 15.56 -4.50 -26.31
N GLY A 112 15.20 -3.65 -27.27
CA GLY A 112 14.96 -2.24 -27.00
C GLY A 112 13.86 -2.07 -25.94
N LEU A 113 14.22 -1.51 -24.79
CA LEU A 113 13.24 -1.13 -23.78
C LEU A 113 12.53 0.14 -24.25
N ARG A 114 11.22 0.18 -24.04
CA ARG A 114 10.40 1.35 -24.36
C ARG A 114 9.44 1.67 -23.22
N ASN A 115 9.18 2.96 -23.08
CA ASN A 115 8.03 3.44 -22.33
C ASN A 115 6.76 3.03 -23.07
N ALA A 116 5.62 3.00 -22.37
CA ALA A 116 4.33 2.73 -22.97
C ALA A 116 3.31 3.81 -22.61
N LEU A 117 2.47 4.15 -23.59
CA LEU A 117 1.29 4.98 -23.38
C LEU A 117 0.04 4.15 -23.69
N TYR A 118 -0.87 4.10 -22.72
CA TYR A 118 -2.11 3.35 -22.78
C TYR A 118 -3.30 4.30 -22.75
N ARG A 119 -4.08 4.32 -23.83
CA ARG A 119 -5.36 5.04 -23.90
C ARG A 119 -6.44 4.27 -23.16
N ASN A 120 -7.22 4.94 -22.33
CA ASN A 120 -8.40 4.39 -21.66
C ASN A 120 -9.58 4.25 -22.64
N ASN A 121 -10.09 3.03 -22.81
CA ASN A 121 -11.22 2.76 -23.71
C ASN A 121 -12.59 3.02 -23.06
N ARG A 122 -12.61 3.48 -21.79
CA ARG A 122 -13.80 3.86 -21.00
C ARG A 122 -14.70 2.70 -20.58
N ASP A 123 -14.20 1.47 -20.70
CA ASP A 123 -14.89 0.23 -20.35
C ASP A 123 -14.06 -0.65 -19.40
N GLY A 124 -13.00 -0.09 -18.80
CA GLY A 124 -12.05 -0.82 -17.96
C GLY A 124 -10.90 -1.46 -18.74
N THR A 125 -10.87 -1.31 -20.07
CA THR A 125 -9.77 -1.76 -20.92
C THR A 125 -8.91 -0.60 -21.43
N PHE A 126 -7.72 -0.92 -21.89
CA PHE A 126 -6.73 0.04 -22.38
C PHE A 126 -6.11 -0.40 -23.70
N SER A 127 -5.85 0.57 -24.58
CA SER A 127 -5.17 0.35 -25.86
C SER A 127 -3.74 0.88 -25.81
N ASP A 128 -2.74 0.06 -26.16
CA ASP A 128 -1.35 0.53 -26.37
C ASP A 128 -1.32 1.45 -27.60
N VAL A 129 -1.10 2.74 -27.37
CA VAL A 129 -1.00 3.79 -28.39
C VAL A 129 0.41 4.34 -28.52
N THR A 130 1.40 3.69 -27.91
CA THR A 130 2.80 4.15 -27.83
C THR A 130 3.39 4.53 -29.19
N LEU A 131 3.09 3.79 -30.26
CA LEU A 131 3.63 4.07 -31.60
C LEU A 131 2.87 5.17 -32.35
N LYS A 132 1.64 5.48 -31.93
CA LYS A 132 0.80 6.52 -32.53
C LYS A 132 1.02 7.88 -31.84
N ALA A 133 1.45 7.84 -30.59
CA ALA A 133 1.77 9.03 -29.80
C ALA A 133 3.25 9.38 -29.98
N GLY A 134 3.52 10.49 -30.67
CA GLY A 134 4.87 10.97 -30.99
C GLY A 134 4.87 11.95 -32.14
#